data_AF-A0A2K5XFX2-F1
#
_entry.id   AF-A0A2K5XFX2-F1
#
_cell.length_a   1.000
_cell.length_b   1.000
_cell.length_c   1.000
_cell.angle_alpha   90.00
_cell.angle_beta   90.00
_cell.angle_gamma   90.00
#
_symmetry.space_group_name_H-M   'P 1'
#
loop_
_entity.id
_entity.type
_entity.pdbx_description
1 polymer ?
#
loop_
_entity_poly.entity_id
_entity_poly.type
_entity_poly.pdbx_seq_one_letter_code
_entity_poly.pdbx_strand_id
1 'polypeptide(L)' 'MAANKSKGQSSLALHKVIMVGSGGVGKSALTLQFMYDEEYFKIIGIR' A
#
# COMPACT_ATOMS: atom_id res chain seq x y z
N MET A 1 -28.02 29.10 19.18
CA MET A 1 -27.62 27.91 19.95
C MET A 1 -26.84 27.00 19.04
N ALA A 2 -25.58 26.78 19.36
CA ALA A 2 -24.64 25.99 18.58
C ALA A 2 -24.82 24.48 18.84
N ALA A 3 -24.17 23.70 17.97
CA ALA A 3 -23.76 22.31 18.11
C ALA A 3 -24.78 21.23 17.75
N ASN A 4 -24.55 20.60 16.59
CA ASN A 4 -24.47 19.14 16.56
C ASN A 4 -23.38 18.68 15.58
N LYS A 5 -22.19 18.38 16.10
CA LYS A 5 -21.11 17.72 15.37
C LYS A 5 -20.85 16.38 16.05
N SER A 6 -21.46 15.31 15.55
CA SER A 6 -21.10 13.94 15.91
C SER A 6 -21.57 12.94 14.87
N LYS A 7 -20.71 12.60 13.91
CA LYS A 7 -20.52 11.22 13.46
C LYS A 7 -19.03 11.04 13.24
N GLY A 8 -18.44 10.23 14.11
CA GLY A 8 -17.02 9.89 14.09
C GLY A 8 -16.66 9.27 12.75
N GLN A 9 -16.04 10.08 11.90
CA GLN A 9 -15.20 9.56 10.84
C GLN A 9 -13.96 9.05 11.57
N SER A 10 -13.91 7.76 11.86
CA SER A 10 -12.67 7.09 12.20
C SER A 10 -11.70 7.44 11.09
N SER A 11 -10.79 8.39 11.35
CA SER A 11 -9.72 8.70 10.43
C SER A 11 -9.00 7.38 10.20
N LEU A 12 -9.11 6.81 9.00
CA LEU A 12 -8.30 5.67 8.61
C LEU A 12 -6.85 6.02 8.93
N ALA A 13 -6.18 5.18 9.72
CA ALA A 13 -4.81 5.41 10.09
C ALA A 13 -3.95 5.32 8.81
N LEU A 14 -3.27 6.41 8.48
CA LEU A 14 -2.39 6.48 7.32
C LEU A 14 -0.97 6.10 7.76
N HIS A 15 -0.50 4.95 7.29
CA HIS A 15 0.84 4.45 7.58
C HIS A 15 1.75 4.66 6.36
N LYS A 16 2.79 5.50 6.49
CA LYS A 16 3.81 5.70 5.45
C LYS A 16 4.93 4.69 5.64
N VAL A 17 5.05 3.74 4.71
CA VAL A 17 6.11 2.73 4.72
C VAL A 17 7.14 3.08 3.65
N ILE A 18 8.43 2.96 4.00
CA ILE A 18 9.55 3.20 3.08
C ILE A 18 10.41 1.94 3.06
N MET A 19 10.59 1.37 1.87
CA MET A 19 11.53 0.28 1.62
C MET A 19 12.93 0.86 1.40
N VAL A 20 13.92 0.32 2.12
CA VAL A 20 15.34 0.66 1.96
C VAL A 20 16.17 -0.59 1.74
N GLY A 21 17.32 -0.46 1.08
CA GLY A 21 18.20 -1.58 0.73
C GLY A 21 19.05 -1.28 -0.49
N SER A 22 20.06 -2.11 -0.74
CA SER A 22 20.99 -1.96 -1.89
C SER A 22 20.26 -2.08 -3.24
N GLY A 23 20.96 -1.73 -4.33
CA GLY A 23 20.44 -1.91 -5.68
C GLY A 23 20.19 -3.38 -6.00
N GLY A 24 19.12 -3.69 -6.74
CA GLY A 24 18.82 -5.06 -7.20
C GLY A 24 18.15 -6.00 -6.19
N VAL A 25 17.96 -5.62 -4.92
CA VAL A 25 17.34 -6.49 -3.89
C VAL A 25 15.82 -6.67 -3.99
N GLY A 26 15.18 -6.15 -5.05
CA GLY A 26 13.75 -6.39 -5.30
C GLY A 26 12.76 -5.50 -4.55
N LYS A 27 13.17 -4.33 -4.02
CA LYS A 27 12.25 -3.38 -3.34
C LYS A 27 11.02 -3.02 -4.20
N SER A 28 11.25 -2.66 -5.46
CA SER A 28 10.16 -2.34 -6.40
C SER A 28 9.31 -3.56 -6.72
N ALA A 29 9.93 -4.74 -6.86
CA ALA A 29 9.21 -5.99 -7.10
C ALA A 29 8.26 -6.30 -5.93
N LEU A 30 8.75 -6.25 -4.68
CA LEU A 30 7.95 -6.48 -3.48
C LEU A 30 6.84 -5.43 -3.31
N THR A 31 7.11 -4.15 -3.59
CA THR A 31 6.07 -3.11 -3.54
C THR A 31 4.99 -3.36 -4.59
N LEU A 32 5.35 -3.65 -5.84
CA LEU A 32 4.38 -3.91 -6.91
C LEU A 32 3.59 -5.19 -6.65
N GLN A 33 4.24 -6.22 -6.12
CA GLN A 33 3.62 -7.47 -5.70
C GLN A 33 2.55 -7.25 -4.62
N PHE A 34 2.85 -6.40 -3.62
CA PHE A 34 1.89 -6.04 -2.58
C PHE A 34 0.75 -5.14 -3.09
N MET A 35 1.01 -4.27 -4.07
CA MET A 35 0.01 -3.31 -4.58
C MET A 35 -0.96 -3.91 -5.60
N TYR A 36 -0.52 -4.87 -6.41
CA TYR A 36 -1.25 -5.33 -7.60
C TYR A 36 -1.54 -6.85 -7.64
N ASP A 37 -1.27 -7.58 -6.56
CA ASP A 37 -1.42 -9.04 -6.43
C ASP A 37 -0.60 -9.90 -7.43
N GLU A 38 -0.39 -11.17 -7.07
CA GLU A 38 0.38 -12.17 -7.86
C GLU A 38 -0.22 -12.45 -9.25
N GLU A 39 -1.53 -12.25 -9.42
CA GLU A 39 -2.19 -12.56 -10.71
C GLU A 39 -1.67 -11.68 -11.85
N TYR A 40 -1.30 -10.42 -11.58
CA TYR A 40 -0.71 -9.55 -12.59
C TYR A 40 0.68 -10.05 -13.03
N PHE A 41 1.49 -10.56 -12.10
CA PHE A 41 2.80 -11.15 -12.39
C PHE A 41 2.68 -12.46 -13.17
N LYS A 42 1.67 -13.27 -12.83
CA LYS A 42 1.35 -14.50 -13.53
C LYS A 42 0.89 -14.25 -14.98
N ILE A 43 0.14 -13.18 -15.24
CA ILE A 43 -0.30 -12.79 -16.60
C ILE A 43 0.88 -12.36 -17.48
N ILE A 44 1.86 -11.66 -16.91
CA ILE A 44 3.07 -11.22 -17.65
C ILE A 44 4.17 -12.29 -17.74
N GLY A 45 3.94 -13.49 -17.19
CA GLY A 45 4.85 -14.63 -17.29
C GLY A 45 6.12 -14.50 -16.44
N ILE A 46 6.15 -13.58 -15.48
CA ILE A 46 7.24 -13.44 -14.51
C ILE A 46 6.82 -14.26 -13.29
N ARG A 47 7.41 -15.45 -13.12
CA ARG A 47 7.25 -16.27 -11.91
C ARG A 47 8.15 -15.78 -10.80
#